data_AF-T1H5H1-F1
#
_entry.id   AF-T1H5H1-F1
#
_cell.length_a   1.000
_cell.length_b   1.000
_cell.length_c   1.000
_cell.angle_alpha   90.00
_cell.angle_beta   90.00
_cell.angle_gamma   90.00
#
_symmetry.space_group_name_H-M   'P 1'
#
loop_
_entity.id
_entity.type
_entity.pdbx_description
1 polymer ?
#
loop_
_entity_poly.entity_id
_entity_poly.type
_entity_poly.pdbx_seq_one_letter_code
_entity_poly.pdbx_strand_id
1 'polypeptide(L)' 'MISDYTGDEVLQTNPTDVCADSSSFCGLKDQLYPDKRSMGFPFDRTLNGDDLQTFVETYENMSMSNIVIKFTDTIVDRMR' A
#
# COMPACT_ATOMS: atom_id res chain seq x y z
N MET A 1 -0.20 8.95 1.70
CA MET A 1 -1.41 8.89 2.55
C MET A 1 -0.98 8.35 3.91
N ILE A 2 -1.42 9.00 4.98
CA ILE A 2 -1.19 8.53 6.35
C ILE A 2 -2.57 8.31 6.98
N SER A 3 -3.03 7.07 7.09
CA SER A 3 -4.29 6.72 7.73
C SER A 3 -4.18 6.70 9.26
N ASP A 4 -5.33 6.77 9.93
CA ASP A 4 -5.41 6.60 11.38
C ASP A 4 -5.23 5.13 11.75
N TYR A 5 -4.15 4.85 12.49
CA TYR A 5 -3.77 3.52 12.96
C TYR A 5 -4.91 2.78 13.66
N THR A 6 -5.75 3.46 14.43
CA THR A 6 -6.85 2.80 15.16
C THR A 6 -7.88 2.15 14.23
N GLY A 7 -7.99 2.66 12.99
CA GLY A 7 -8.84 2.10 11.94
C GLY A 7 -8.17 1.03 11.08
N ASP A 8 -6.87 0.86 11.20
CA ASP A 8 -6.06 -0.04 10.37
C ASP A 8 -5.58 -1.26 11.17
N GLU A 9 -5.35 -1.11 12.48
CA GLU A 9 -4.70 -2.12 13.31
C GLU A 9 -5.47 -3.43 13.40
N VAL A 10 -4.81 -4.58 13.24
CA VAL A 10 -5.36 -5.90 13.58
C VAL A 10 -4.60 -6.43 14.79
N LEU A 11 -5.28 -6.48 15.94
CA LEU A 11 -4.69 -6.95 17.19
C LEU A 11 -4.48 -8.48 17.14
N GLN A 12 -3.24 -8.90 16.89
CA GLN A 12 -2.81 -10.29 16.91
C GLN A 12 -1.34 -10.40 17.33
N THR A 13 -0.95 -11.56 17.86
CA THR A 13 0.45 -11.83 18.17
C THR A 13 1.19 -12.06 16.87
N ASN A 14 2.08 -11.14 16.50
CA ASN A 14 2.97 -11.30 15.35
C ASN A 14 4.27 -11.97 15.82
N PRO A 15 4.41 -13.31 15.73
CA PRO A 15 5.73 -13.91 15.81
C PRO A 15 6.61 -13.25 14.74
N THR A 16 7.88 -13.00 15.06
CA THR A 16 8.90 -12.62 14.07
C THR A 16 9.02 -13.76 13.07
N ASP A 17 8.19 -13.70 12.03
CA ASP A 17 8.09 -14.75 11.03
C ASP A 17 9.04 -14.44 9.87
N VAL A 18 9.72 -15.46 9.38
CA VAL A 18 10.79 -15.33 8.38
C VAL A 18 10.23 -14.91 7.01
N CYS A 19 8.90 -15.01 6.81
CA CYS A 19 8.22 -14.86 5.54
C CYS A 19 7.13 -13.75 5.53
N ALA A 20 7.40 -12.61 6.19
CA ALA A 20 6.44 -11.50 6.32
C ALA A 20 6.63 -10.34 5.32
N ASP A 21 7.56 -10.46 4.37
CA ASP A 21 7.95 -9.40 3.44
C ASP A 21 6.96 -9.18 2.28
N SER A 22 6.11 -10.16 1.97
CA SER A 22 5.11 -10.11 0.89
C SER A 22 3.66 -10.02 1.36
N SER A 23 3.43 -9.42 2.54
CA SER A 23 2.12 -9.42 3.20
C SER A 23 1.01 -8.70 2.42
N SER A 24 1.35 -7.74 1.55
CA SER A 24 0.37 -6.98 0.75
C SER A 24 -0.43 -7.84 -0.24
N PHE A 25 0.15 -8.94 -0.74
CA PHE A 25 -0.54 -9.86 -1.67
C PHE A 25 -0.85 -11.22 -1.05
N CYS A 26 -0.01 -11.69 -0.13
CA CYS A 26 -0.11 -13.04 0.42
C CYS A 26 -0.71 -13.09 1.82
N GLY A 27 -0.89 -11.92 2.47
CA GLY A 27 -1.17 -11.86 3.90
C GLY A 27 0.00 -12.41 4.73
N LEU A 28 -0.30 -12.76 5.97
CA LEU A 28 0.65 -13.37 6.89
C LEU A 28 0.31 -14.85 7.07
N LYS A 29 1.34 -15.69 7.10
CA LYS A 29 1.15 -17.13 7.25
C LYS A 29 0.49 -17.44 8.59
N ASP A 30 -0.60 -18.22 8.54
CA ASP A 30 -1.37 -18.67 9.71
C ASP A 30 -1.88 -17.51 10.60
N GLN A 31 -2.01 -16.31 10.03
CA GLN A 31 -2.37 -15.07 10.71
C GLN A 31 -3.45 -14.32 9.94
N LEU A 32 -4.08 -13.34 10.61
CA LEU A 32 -5.00 -12.43 9.96
C LEU A 32 -4.23 -11.47 9.05
N TYR A 33 -4.90 -11.00 7.99
CA TYR A 33 -4.35 -9.94 7.15
C TYR A 33 -4.02 -8.72 8.02
N PRO A 34 -2.83 -8.09 7.89
CA PRO A 34 -2.32 -7.14 8.87
C PRO A 34 -2.97 -5.74 8.81
N ASP A 35 -4.03 -5.56 8.03
CA ASP A 35 -4.78 -4.31 7.88
C ASP A 35 -6.29 -4.61 7.90
N LYS A 36 -7.04 -3.89 8.76
CA LYS A 36 -8.50 -4.01 8.85
C LYS A 36 -9.23 -3.42 7.64
N ARG A 37 -8.58 -2.56 6.87
CA ARG A 37 -9.19 -1.92 5.70
C ARG A 37 -9.43 -2.93 4.59
N SER A 38 -10.34 -2.58 3.68
CA SER A 38 -10.53 -3.33 2.45
C SER A 38 -9.24 -3.28 1.62
N MET A 39 -8.80 -4.43 1.09
CA MET A 39 -7.61 -4.48 0.23
C MET A 39 -7.78 -3.53 -0.96
N GLY A 40 -6.82 -2.62 -1.13
CA GLY A 40 -6.88 -1.55 -2.13
C GLY A 40 -7.31 -0.18 -1.60
N PHE A 41 -7.67 -0.07 -0.32
CA PHE A 41 -7.99 1.20 0.33
C PHE A 41 -6.87 2.25 0.11
N PRO A 42 -7.21 3.52 -0.18
CA PRO A 42 -8.55 4.11 -0.32
C PRO A 42 -9.14 4.01 -1.73
N PHE A 43 -8.47 3.34 -2.66
CA PHE A 43 -8.85 3.26 -4.08
C PHE A 43 -9.69 2.01 -4.42
N ASP A 44 -10.12 1.24 -3.42
CA ASP A 44 -10.99 0.07 -3.59
C ASP A 44 -12.41 0.44 -4.03
N ARG A 45 -12.78 1.72 -3.91
CA ARG A 45 -14.13 2.24 -4.19
C ARG A 45 -14.06 3.43 -5.14
N THR A 46 -15.19 3.73 -5.78
CA THR A 46 -15.35 4.95 -6.56
C THR A 46 -15.22 6.16 -5.65
N LEU A 47 -14.28 7.04 -5.99
CA LEU A 47 -14.02 8.27 -5.26
C LEU A 47 -14.91 9.40 -5.77
N ASN A 48 -15.25 10.32 -4.87
CA ASN A 48 -15.95 11.54 -5.23
C ASN A 48 -14.91 12.56 -5.69
N GLY A 49 -14.85 12.81 -6.99
CA GLY A 49 -13.90 13.74 -7.62
C GLY A 49 -13.63 13.33 -9.06
N ASP A 50 -13.51 14.31 -9.96
CA ASP A 50 -13.26 14.05 -11.38
C ASP A 50 -11.78 13.67 -11.66
N ASP A 51 -10.87 14.03 -10.75
CA ASP A 51 -9.44 13.74 -10.86
C ASP A 51 -8.78 13.38 -9.51
N LEU A 52 -7.58 12.81 -9.60
CA LEU A 52 -6.78 12.40 -8.45
C LEU A 52 -6.30 13.60 -7.62
N GLN A 53 -6.03 14.73 -8.28
CA GLN A 53 -5.51 15.92 -7.62
C GLN A 53 -6.53 16.49 -6.63
N THR A 54 -7.78 16.66 -7.07
CA THR A 54 -8.90 17.11 -6.24
C THR A 54 -9.10 16.16 -5.06
N PHE A 55 -9.00 14.85 -5.29
CA PHE A 55 -9.13 13.86 -4.22
C PHE A 55 -8.03 14.01 -3.16
N VAL A 56 -6.77 14.15 -3.57
CA VAL A 56 -5.64 14.31 -2.64
C VAL A 56 -5.72 15.64 -1.88
N GLU A 57 -6.09 16.73 -2.55
CA GLU A 57 -6.20 18.07 -1.95
C GLU A 57 -7.36 18.18 -0.95
N THR A 58 -8.35 17.29 -1.03
CA THR A 58 -9.46 17.22 -0.06
C THR A 58 -8.98 16.79 1.34
N TYR A 59 -7.81 16.12 1.44
CA TYR A 59 -7.33 15.52 2.68
C TYR A 59 -5.89 15.96 3.02
N GLU A 60 -5.69 16.58 4.19
CA GLU A 60 -4.37 17.06 4.63
C GLU A 60 -3.35 15.92 4.89
N ASN A 61 -3.82 14.69 5.11
CA ASN A 61 -2.99 13.51 5.33
C ASN A 61 -2.59 12.79 4.03
N MET A 62 -2.84 13.41 2.87
CA MET A 62 -2.47 12.89 1.56
C MET A 62 -1.53 13.85 0.83
N SER A 63 -0.69 13.28 -0.04
CA SER A 63 0.18 14.03 -0.94
C SER A 63 0.45 13.19 -2.19
N MET A 64 0.75 13.86 -3.29
CA MET A 64 1.13 13.23 -4.55
C MET A 64 2.44 13.83 -5.08
N SER A 65 3.12 13.08 -5.95
CA SER A 65 4.37 13.52 -6.58
C SER A 65 4.46 12.97 -7.99
N ASN A 66 4.95 13.80 -8.91
CA ASN A 66 5.14 13.40 -10.29
C ASN A 66 6.42 12.55 -10.42
N ILE A 67 6.29 11.37 -11.02
CA ILE A 67 7.42 10.46 -11.28
C ILE A 67 7.50 10.13 -12.78
N VAL A 68 8.70 9.86 -13.26
CA VAL A 68 8.94 9.43 -14.64
C VAL A 68 9.56 8.05 -14.62
N ILE A 69 8.83 7.06 -15.14
CA ILE A 69 9.35 5.69 -15.30
C ILE A 69 10.00 5.62 -16.69
N LYS A 70 11.32 5.41 -16.73
CA LYS A 70 12.09 5.32 -17.97
C LYS A 70 12.64 3.91 -18.16
N PHE A 71 12.16 3.22 -19.18
CA PHE A 71 12.75 1.96 -19.63
C PHE A 71 14.09 2.23 -20.34
N THR A 72 15.09 1.39 -20.08
CA THR A 72 16.38 1.40 -20.77
C THR A 72 16.54 0.07 -21.47
N ASP A 73 16.61 0.09 -22.80
CA ASP A 73 16.67 -1.11 -23.65
C ASP A 73 18.10 -1.68 -23.69
N THR A 74 18.54 -2.22 -22.57
CA THR A 74 19.87 -2.83 -22.40
C THR A 74 19.75 -4.10 -21.58
N ILE A 75 20.45 -5.15 -22.01
CA ILE A 75 20.58 -6.39 -21.25
C ILE A 75 21.66 -6.17 -20.18
N VAL A 76 21.32 -6.41 -18.90
CA VAL A 76 22.24 -6.30 -17.77
C VAL A 76 22.36 -7.66 -17.11
N ASP A 77 23.59 -8.13 -16.87
CA ASP A 77 23.81 -9.37 -16.13
C ASP A 77 23.38 -9.21 -14.66
N ARG A 78 22.77 -10.27 -14.11
CA ARG A 78 22.34 -10.27 -12.71
C ARG A 78 23.57 -10.32 -11.80
N MET A 79 23.85 -9.23 -11.10
CA MET A 79 24.77 -9.25 -9.97
C MET A 79 24.09 -9.94 -8.78
N ARG A 80 24.78 -10.93 -8.18
CA ARG A 80 24.31 -11.67 -7.00
C ARG A 80 24.91 -11.10 -5.73
#